data_AF-A0AAU2EV03-F1
#
_entry.id   AF-A0AAU2EV03-F1
#
_cell.length_a   1.000
_cell.length_b   1.000
_cell.length_c   1.000
_cell.angle_alpha   90.00
_cell.angle_beta   90.00
_cell.angle_gamma   90.00
#
_symmetry.space_group_name_H-M   'P 1'
#
loop_
_entity.id
_entity.type
_entity.pdbx_description
1 polymer ?
#
loop_
_entity_poly.entity_id
_entity_poly.type
_entity_poly.pdbx_seq_one_letter_code
_entity_poly.pdbx_strand_id
1 'polypeptide(L)'
;MAVLRQVPVQTYYQRTDTRGREVITWRDTDSEGVPPSRCRLASPYDTDARWAAKGDDLFWRGYKIHLTESCNTPPRPKPNGTAAGCRT
;
A
#
# COMPACT_ATOMS: atom_id res chain seq x y z
N MET A 1 -6.74 -3.46 22.33
CA MET A 1 -5.35 -3.98 22.31
C MET A 1 -5.28 -5.45 21.88
N ALA A 2 -5.94 -5.85 20.78
CA ALA A 2 -5.94 -7.24 20.31
C ALA A 2 -4.89 -7.48 19.20
N VAL A 3 -4.71 -6.51 18.30
CA VAL A 3 -3.85 -6.62 17.11
C VAL A 3 -2.36 -6.79 17.48
N LEU A 4 -1.86 -6.00 18.45
CA LEU A 4 -0.45 -6.08 18.87
C LEU A 4 -0.06 -7.49 19.37
N ARG A 5 -1.00 -8.24 19.96
CA ARG A 5 -0.76 -9.62 20.41
C ARG A 5 -0.64 -10.61 19.26
N GLN A 6 -1.21 -10.31 18.09
CA GLN A 6 -1.17 -11.18 16.91
C GLN A 6 0.13 -11.04 16.13
N VAL A 7 0.76 -9.86 16.16
CA VAL A 7 2.03 -9.58 15.46
C VAL A 7 3.12 -10.62 15.79
N PRO A 8 3.50 -10.88 17.06
CA PRO A 8 4.56 -11.83 17.34
C PRO A 8 4.19 -13.28 16.93
N VAL A 9 2.91 -13.66 16.99
CA VAL A 9 2.44 -14.99 16.57
C VAL A 9 2.62 -15.20 15.06
N GLN A 10 2.43 -14.15 14.26
CA GLN A 10 2.63 -14.20 12.81
C GLN A 10 4.10 -14.07 12.41
N THR A 11 4.88 -13.31 13.17
CA THR A 11 6.27 -12.95 12.83
C THR A 11 7.28 -14.00 13.30
N TYR A 12 7.00 -14.70 14.39
CA TYR A 12 7.92 -15.68 14.96
C TYR A 12 7.33 -17.09 14.92
N TYR A 13 8.20 -18.07 15.08
CA TYR A 13 7.83 -19.46 15.30
C TYR A 13 8.83 -20.10 16.27
N GLN A 14 8.40 -21.16 16.94
CA GLN A 14 9.24 -21.92 17.86
C GLN A 14 9.89 -23.06 17.10
N ARG A 15 11.20 -23.22 17.26
CA ARG A 15 11.98 -24.33 16.69
C ARG A 15 12.81 -24.97 17.80
N THR A 16 13.00 -26.28 17.75
CA THR A 16 13.96 -26.96 18.62
C THR A 16 15.32 -27.02 17.94
N ASP A 17 16.35 -26.52 18.62
CA ASP A 17 17.74 -26.62 18.19
C ASP A 17 18.24 -28.08 18.30
N THR A 18 19.32 -28.39 17.58
CA THR A 18 20.08 -29.65 17.65
C THR A 18 20.46 -30.09 19.06
N ARG A 19 20.56 -29.14 20.01
CA ARG A 19 20.84 -29.37 21.43
C ARG A 19 19.57 -29.58 22.29
N GLY A 20 18.40 -29.72 21.68
CA GLY A 20 17.13 -29.92 22.37
C GLY A 20 16.55 -28.67 23.05
N ARG A 21 17.08 -27.48 22.76
CA ARG A 21 16.59 -26.21 23.33
C ARG A 21 15.52 -25.61 22.42
N GLU A 22 14.46 -25.07 23.02
CA GLU A 22 13.46 -24.29 22.29
C GLU A 22 14.00 -22.89 22.01
N VAL A 23 13.99 -22.49 20.75
CA VAL A 23 14.40 -21.17 20.28
C VAL A 23 13.27 -20.51 19.51
N ILE A 24 13.10 -19.21 19.72
CA ILE A 24 12.15 -18.39 18.97
C ILE A 24 12.89 -17.82 17.77
N THR A 25 12.46 -18.18 16.57
CA THR A 25 13.08 -17.77 15.32
C THR A 25 12.14 -16.87 14.53
N TRP A 26 12.71 -15.88 13.86
CA TRP A 26 11.98 -15.00 12.95
C TRP A 26 11.57 -15.76 11.68
N ARG A 27 10.34 -15.57 11.20
CA ARG A 27 9.89 -16.13 9.92
C ARG A 27 10.44 -15.30 8.77
N ASP A 28 11.37 -15.91 8.03
CA ASP A 28 11.88 -15.35 6.79
C ASP A 28 11.18 -15.96 5.56
N THR A 29 11.14 -15.22 4.46
CA THR A 29 10.56 -15.67 3.19
C THR A 29 11.29 -16.89 2.63
N ASP A 30 12.61 -16.97 2.80
CA ASP A 30 13.46 -17.99 2.17
C ASP A 30 13.56 -19.28 3.00
N SER A 31 13.15 -19.25 4.28
CA SER A 31 13.30 -20.38 5.20
C SER A 31 11.98 -21.13 5.43
N GLU A 32 11.13 -20.60 6.31
CA GLU A 32 9.85 -21.24 6.68
C GLU A 32 8.65 -20.57 6.00
N GLY A 33 8.90 -19.49 5.26
CA GLY A 33 7.89 -18.68 4.63
C GLY A 33 7.16 -17.76 5.59
N VAL A 34 6.54 -16.74 5.00
CA VAL A 34 5.70 -15.77 5.68
C VAL A 34 4.22 -16.13 5.50
N PRO A 35 3.33 -15.73 6.43
CA PRO A 35 1.89 -15.91 6.26
C PRO A 35 1.40 -15.28 4.93
N PRO A 36 0.36 -15.84 4.30
CA PRO A 36 -0.21 -15.27 3.08
C PRO A 36 -0.53 -13.77 3.25
N SER A 37 -0.24 -12.96 2.23
CA SER A 37 -0.34 -11.49 2.29
C SER A 37 -1.72 -10.97 2.74
N ARG A 38 -2.79 -11.72 2.48
CA ARG A 38 -4.16 -11.40 2.93
C ARG A 38 -4.32 -11.46 4.45
N CYS A 39 -3.58 -12.33 5.12
CA CYS A 39 -3.68 -12.54 6.57
C CYS A 39 -2.50 -11.90 7.35
N ARG A 40 -1.43 -11.53 6.63
CA ARG A 40 -0.24 -10.90 7.22
C ARG A 40 -0.52 -9.47 7.66
N LEU A 41 -0.25 -9.19 8.93
CA LEU A 41 -0.26 -7.85 9.49
C LEU A 41 1.00 -7.09 9.04
N ALA A 42 0.83 -5.99 8.31
CA ALA A 42 1.95 -5.14 7.89
C ALA A 42 2.30 -4.05 8.92
N SER A 43 1.33 -3.67 9.77
CA SER A 43 1.46 -2.65 10.81
C SER A 43 0.87 -3.14 12.14
N PRO A 44 1.51 -2.84 13.29
CA PRO A 44 0.98 -3.21 14.60
C PRO A 44 -0.22 -2.35 15.04
N TYR A 45 -0.45 -1.22 14.38
CA TYR A 45 -1.50 -0.25 14.74
C TYR A 45 -2.73 -0.32 13.84
N ASP A 46 -2.58 -0.93 12.66
CA ASP A 46 -3.57 -0.88 11.60
C ASP A 46 -3.59 -2.21 10.84
N THR A 47 -4.71 -2.92 10.93
CA THR A 47 -4.90 -4.25 10.31
C THR A 47 -5.13 -4.18 8.81
N ASP A 48 -5.50 -3.01 8.29
CA ASP A 48 -5.83 -2.83 6.89
C ASP A 48 -4.62 -2.39 6.06
N ALA A 49 -3.57 -1.88 6.71
CA ALA A 49 -2.29 -1.59 6.08
C ALA A 49 -1.69 -2.85 5.43
N ARG A 50 -1.28 -2.74 4.16
CA ARG A 50 -0.70 -3.84 3.38
C ARG A 50 0.71 -3.53 2.91
N TRP A 51 1.52 -4.58 2.74
CA TRP A 51 2.75 -4.47 1.99
C TRP A 51 2.42 -4.30 0.51
N ALA A 52 3.08 -3.37 -0.15
CA ALA A 52 2.92 -3.16 -1.58
C ALA A 52 4.24 -2.74 -2.21
N ALA A 53 4.42 -3.11 -3.47
CA ALA A 53 5.52 -2.64 -4.30
C ALA A 53 5.00 -2.05 -5.63
N LYS A 54 5.81 -1.23 -6.28
CA LYS A 54 5.60 -0.72 -7.63
C LYS A 54 6.95 -0.68 -8.35
N GLY A 55 7.15 -1.59 -9.30
CA GLY A 55 8.50 -1.88 -9.78
C GLY A 55 9.35 -2.55 -8.70
N ASP A 56 10.66 -2.53 -8.88
CA ASP A 56 11.58 -3.30 -8.04
C ASP A 56 12.05 -2.50 -6.80
N ASP A 57 12.21 -1.18 -6.93
CA ASP A 57 12.83 -0.36 -5.88
C ASP A 57 11.82 0.37 -4.97
N LEU A 58 10.55 0.48 -5.38
CA LEU A 58 9.55 1.22 -4.60
C LEU A 58 8.64 0.26 -3.83
N PHE A 59 8.92 0.09 -2.54
CA PHE A 59 8.13 -0.70 -1.60
C PHE A 59 7.65 0.14 -0.42
N TRP A 60 6.47 -0.19 0.12
CA TRP A 60 5.91 0.48 1.29
C TRP A 60 4.94 -0.42 2.06
N ARG A 61 4.64 -0.02 3.29
CA ARG A 61 3.57 -0.61 4.12
C ARG A 61 2.52 0.46 4.34
N GLY A 62 1.30 0.23 3.88
CA GLY A 62 0.22 1.20 4.00
C GLY A 62 -0.83 0.98 2.94
N TYR A 63 -1.24 2.07 2.29
CA TYR A 63 -2.39 2.10 1.40
C TYR A 63 -2.01 2.45 -0.03
N LYS A 64 -2.76 1.89 -0.98
CA LYS A 64 -2.81 2.32 -2.38
C LYS A 64 -4.22 2.84 -2.63
N ILE A 65 -4.37 4.16 -2.71
CA ILE A 65 -5.65 4.79 -3.02
C ILE A 65 -5.72 5.15 -4.50
N HIS A 66 -6.87 4.93 -5.12
CA HIS A 66 -7.15 5.38 -6.47
C HIS A 66 -8.00 6.64 -6.37
N LEU A 67 -7.47 7.76 -6.86
CA LEU A 67 -8.16 9.04 -6.89
C LEU A 67 -8.50 9.34 -8.35
N THR A 68 -9.76 9.67 -8.61
CA THR A 68 -10.20 10.16 -9.92
C THR A 68 -10.84 11.52 -9.72
N GLU A 69 -10.49 12.44 -10.59
CA GLU A 69 -11.12 13.76 -10.68
C GLU A 69 -11.82 13.87 -12.03
N SER A 70 -12.97 14.56 -12.05
CA SER A 70 -13.68 14.87 -13.29
C SER A 70 -13.27 16.25 -13.79
N CYS A 71 -12.60 16.31 -14.94
CA CYS A 71 -12.24 17.57 -15.58
C CYS A 71 -13.40 18.07 -16.46
N ASN A 72 -13.97 19.23 -16.13
CA ASN A 72 -14.90 19.93 -17.01
C ASN A 72 -14.13 20.78 -18.02
N THR A 73 -14.58 20.82 -19.28
CA THR A 73 -14.04 21.75 -20.27
C THR A 73 -14.40 23.18 -19.87
N PRO A 74 -13.44 24.13 -19.84
CA PRO A 74 -13.77 25.52 -19.61
C PRO A 74 -14.71 26.03 -20.71
N PRO A 75 -15.62 26.98 -20.40
CA PRO A 75 -16.55 27.51 -21.39
C PRO A 75 -15.77 28.12 -22.56
N ARG A 76 -16.24 27.84 -23.80
CA ARG A 76 -15.65 28.42 -25.01
C ARG A 76 -15.75 29.95 -24.94
N PRO A 77 -14.67 30.70 -25.24
CA PRO A 77 -14.75 32.15 -25.32
C PRO A 77 -15.84 32.55 -26.33
N LYS A 78 -16.71 33.47 -25.95
CA LYS A 78 -17.74 34.00 -26.85
C LYS A 78 -17.02 34.64 -28.05
N PRO A 79 -17.44 34.39 -29.29
CA PRO A 79 -16.85 35.07 -30.44
C PRO A 79 -17.05 36.58 -30.25
N ASN A 80 -15.95 37.33 -30.26
CA ASN A 80 -16.00 38.79 -30.28
C ASN A 80 -16.77 39.19 -31.54
N GLY A 81 -17.91 39.85 -31.34
CA GLY A 81 -18.75 40.33 -32.44
C GLY A 81 -17.89 41.12 -33.42
N THR A 82 -17.97 40.73 -34.69
CA THR A 82 -17.28 41.39 -35.80
C THR A 82 -17.59 42.88 -35.76
N ALA A 83 -16.56 43.71 -35.63
CA ALA A 83 -16.68 45.13 -35.92
C ALA A 83 -17.01 45.29 -37.41
N ALA A 84 -18.28 45.43 -37.73
CA ALA A 84 -18.71 46.00 -39.00
C ALA A 84 -18.25 47.47 -39.01
N GLY A 85 -17.26 47.79 -39.84
CA GLY A 85 -16.67 49.12 -39.83
C GLY A 85 -15.92 49.45 -41.13
N CYS A 86 -16.68 50.03 -42.07
CA CYS A 86 -16.30 50.99 -43.10
C CYS A 86 -15.07 50.70 -43.99
N ARG A 87 -15.32 50.46 -45.29
CA ARG A 87 -14.38 50.83 -46.35
C ARG A 87 -15.02 51.91 -47.20
N THR A 88 -14.45 53.11 -47.14
CA THR A 88 -14.60 54.20 -48.11
C THR A 88 -13.89 53.87 -49.41
#